data_AF-A0A4V0YPH4-F1
#
_entry.id   AF-A0A4V0YPH4-F1
#
_cell.length_a   1.000
_cell.length_b   1.000
_cell.length_c   1.000
_cell.angle_alpha   90.00
_cell.angle_beta   90.00
_cell.angle_gamma   90.00
#
_symmetry.space_group_name_H-M   'P 1'
#
loop_
_entity.id
_entity.type
_entity.pdbx_description
1 polymer ?
#
loop_
_entity_poly.entity_id
_entity_poly.type
_entity_poly.pdbx_seq_one_letter_code
_entity_poly.pdbx_strand_id
1 'polypeptide(L)'
;MSQIEVENRHADAEAHIRTTVMNEICEVMHRAGLPPLAVMRLVARSIGTIYREMADAHSGVDPCPCGWRPNTKTDMEILSSALLAACERRRTADLRLMPIAGRA
;
A
#
# COMPACT_ATOMS: atom_id res chain seq x y z
N MET A 1 -1.47 -21.34 14.53
CA MET A 1 -1.16 -19.91 14.37
C MET A 1 -2.35 -19.13 14.88
N SER A 2 -2.15 -18.24 15.84
CA SER A 2 -3.25 -17.46 16.43
C SER A 2 -3.66 -16.31 15.51
N GLN A 3 -4.89 -15.84 15.63
CA GLN A 3 -5.41 -14.70 14.87
C GLN A 3 -4.56 -13.43 15.07
N ILE A 4 -4.04 -13.24 16.28
CA ILE A 4 -3.18 -12.11 16.67
C ILE A 4 -1.84 -12.13 15.91
N GLU A 5 -1.25 -13.30 15.69
CA GLU A 5 0.01 -13.43 14.95
C GLU A 5 -0.14 -13.06 13.46
N VAL A 6 -1.29 -13.40 12.87
CA VAL A 6 -1.61 -13.06 11.46
C VAL A 6 -1.81 -11.55 11.32
N GLU A 7 -2.57 -10.95 12.24
CA GLU A 7 -2.83 -9.50 12.27
C GLU A 7 -1.51 -8.71 12.45
N ASN A 8 -0.63 -9.14 13.34
CA ASN A 8 0.68 -8.52 13.54
C ASN A 8 1.55 -8.60 12.26
N ARG A 9 1.60 -9.78 11.63
CA ARG A 9 2.35 -9.95 10.37
C ARG A 9 1.83 -9.06 9.25
N HIS A 10 0.51 -8.88 9.16
CA HIS A 10 -0.10 -7.99 8.17
C HIS A 10 0.24 -6.52 8.45
N ALA A 11 0.19 -6.09 9.72
CA ALA A 11 0.55 -4.73 10.12
C ALA A 11 2.04 -4.44 9.83
N ASP A 12 2.93 -5.37 10.15
CA ASP A 12 4.37 -5.24 9.87
C ASP A 12 4.65 -5.15 8.36
N ALA A 13 3.98 -5.97 7.56
CA ALA A 13 4.08 -5.92 6.10
C ALA A 13 3.57 -4.58 5.54
N GLU A 14 2.41 -4.09 6.02
CA GLU A 14 1.86 -2.79 5.62
C GLU A 14 2.81 -1.64 5.98
N ALA A 15 3.37 -1.65 7.19
CA ALA A 15 4.31 -0.63 7.66
C ALA A 15 5.61 -0.62 6.83
N HIS A 16 6.13 -1.81 6.51
CA HIS A 16 7.30 -1.96 5.63
C HIS A 16 7.03 -1.41 4.24
N ILE A 17 5.93 -1.84 3.59
CA ILE A 17 5.53 -1.36 2.26
C ILE A 17 5.37 0.15 2.26
N ARG A 18 4.66 0.71 3.25
CA ARG A 18 4.44 2.16 3.37
C ARG A 18 5.75 2.93 3.45
N THR A 19 6.71 2.44 4.25
CA THR A 19 8.00 3.10 4.44
C THR A 19 8.81 3.10 3.15
N THR A 20 8.91 1.95 2.49
CA THR A 20 9.61 1.79 1.21
C THR A 20 8.99 2.68 0.12
N VAL A 21 7.67 2.67 -0.02
CA VAL A 21 6.96 3.49 -1.02
C VAL A 21 7.12 4.98 -0.74
N MET A 22 7.06 5.41 0.53
CA MET A 22 7.24 6.83 0.87
C MET A 22 8.63 7.33 0.50
N ASN A 23 9.67 6.54 0.79
CA ASN A 23 11.05 6.89 0.45
C ASN A 23 11.22 7.05 -1.06
N GLU A 24 10.66 6.13 -1.85
CA GLU A 24 10.75 6.18 -3.31
C GLU A 24 9.98 7.36 -3.90
N ILE A 25 8.79 7.68 -3.39
CA ILE A 25 8.03 8.86 -3.81
C ILE A 25 8.83 10.13 -3.54
N CYS A 26 9.43 10.26 -2.34
CA CYS A 26 10.28 11.40 -1.99
C CYS A 26 11.47 11.54 -2.94
N GLU A 27 12.14 10.43 -3.25
CA GLU A 27 13.28 10.41 -4.17
C GLU A 27 12.87 10.84 -5.59
N VAL A 28 11.75 10.32 -6.11
CA VAL A 28 11.23 10.68 -7.44
C VAL A 28 10.82 12.15 -7.49
N MET A 29 10.14 12.66 -6.46
CA MET A 29 9.81 14.09 -6.37
C MET A 29 11.07 14.95 -6.43
N HIS A 30 12.11 14.58 -5.67
CA HIS A 30 13.37 15.33 -5.63
C HIS A 30 14.11 15.30 -6.97
N ARG A 31 14.30 14.10 -7.55
CA ARG A 31 15.06 13.92 -8.80
C ARG A 31 14.37 14.51 -10.02
N ALA A 32 13.05 14.34 -10.13
CA ALA A 32 12.30 14.77 -11.31
C ALA A 32 11.70 16.18 -11.16
N GLY A 33 11.79 16.81 -9.99
CA GLY A 33 11.19 18.12 -9.71
C GLY A 33 9.66 18.11 -9.82
N LEU A 34 9.02 16.96 -9.61
CA LEU A 34 7.58 16.79 -9.80
C LEU A 34 6.80 17.11 -8.52
N PRO A 35 5.61 17.73 -8.63
CA PRO A 35 4.74 17.95 -7.48
C PRO A 35 4.14 16.63 -6.98
N PRO A 36 3.72 16.55 -5.70
CA PRO A 36 3.21 15.32 -5.09
C PRO A 36 2.09 14.63 -5.89
N LEU A 37 1.11 15.39 -6.37
CA LEU A 37 -0.01 14.82 -7.13
C LEU A 37 0.42 14.20 -8.47
N ALA A 38 1.45 14.74 -9.12
CA ALA A 38 1.98 14.17 -10.36
C ALA A 38 2.67 12.82 -10.07
N VAL A 39 3.47 12.74 -9.01
CA VAL A 39 4.10 11.49 -8.59
C VAL A 39 3.05 10.46 -8.15
N MET A 40 2.01 10.86 -7.41
CA MET A 40 0.92 9.95 -7.02
C MET A 40 0.19 9.37 -8.24
N ARG A 41 0.00 10.13 -9.32
CA ARG A 41 -0.58 9.62 -10.58
C ARG A 41 0.34 8.59 -11.25
N LEU A 42 1.65 8.82 -11.23
CA LEU A 42 2.63 7.86 -11.74
C LEU A 42 2.64 6.58 -10.91
N VAL A 43 2.62 6.68 -9.58
CA VAL A 43 2.52 5.54 -8.67
C VAL A 43 1.27 4.72 -8.95
N ALA A 44 0.10 5.37 -9.08
CA ALA A 44 -1.14 4.66 -9.40
C ALA A 44 -1.06 3.90 -10.73
N ARG A 45 -0.46 4.49 -11.76
CA ARG A 45 -0.23 3.83 -13.06
C ARG A 45 0.73 2.65 -12.94
N SER A 46 1.80 2.79 -12.17
CA SER A 46 2.78 1.73 -11.92
C SER A 46 2.13 0.56 -11.18
N ILE A 47 1.33 0.82 -10.13
CA ILE A 47 0.58 -0.22 -9.40
C ILE A 47 -0.35 -0.97 -10.34
N GLY A 48 -1.09 -0.28 -11.21
CA GLY A 48 -1.96 -0.94 -12.19
C GLY A 48 -1.20 -1.80 -13.21
N THR A 49 0.03 -1.42 -13.56
CA THR A 49 0.90 -2.21 -14.45
C THR A 49 1.44 -3.46 -13.74
N ILE A 50 1.93 -3.31 -12.52
CA ILE A 50 2.39 -4.41 -11.66
C ILE A 50 1.24 -5.41 -11.42
N TYR A 51 0.02 -4.91 -11.13
CA TYR A 51 -1.16 -5.76 -10.97
C TYR A 51 -1.39 -6.62 -12.22
N ARG A 52 -1.33 -6.02 -13.41
CA ARG A 52 -1.53 -6.75 -14.67
C ARG A 52 -0.46 -7.83 -14.85
N GLU A 53 0.81 -7.50 -14.61
CA GLU A 53 1.91 -8.47 -14.67
C GLU A 53 1.71 -9.63 -13.70
N MET A 54 1.28 -9.34 -12.46
CA MET A 54 0.92 -10.36 -11.48
C MET A 54 -0.26 -11.21 -11.97
N ALA A 55 -1.32 -10.59 -12.52
CA ALA A 55 -2.49 -11.30 -13.00
C ALA A 55 -2.17 -12.23 -14.18
N ASP A 56 -1.33 -11.78 -15.10
CA ASP A 56 -0.89 -12.55 -16.27
C ASP A 56 -0.10 -13.80 -15.83
N ALA A 57 0.79 -13.66 -14.84
CA ALA A 57 1.52 -14.78 -14.25
C ALA A 57 0.61 -15.84 -13.59
N HIS A 58 -0.62 -15.49 -13.24
CA HIS A 58 -1.59 -16.39 -12.60
C HIS A 58 -2.69 -16.88 -13.56
N SER A 59 -2.72 -16.40 -14.80
CA SER A 59 -3.74 -16.74 -15.81
C SER A 59 -3.20 -17.58 -16.98
N GLY A 60 -1.92 -17.94 -16.94
CA GLY A 60 -1.22 -18.67 -18.01
C GLY A 60 -1.36 -20.20 -17.98
N VAL A 61 -0.56 -20.86 -18.83
CA VAL A 61 -0.56 -22.32 -19.04
C VAL A 61 -0.01 -23.10 -17.83
N ASP A 62 0.77 -22.45 -16.98
CA ASP A 62 1.25 -22.99 -15.70
C ASP A 62 1.03 -21.93 -14.60
N PRO A 63 -0.21 -21.75 -14.12
CA PRO A 63 -0.54 -20.70 -13.18
C PRO A 63 0.06 -21.02 -11.81
N CYS A 64 0.59 -20.00 -11.14
CA CYS A 64 1.11 -20.11 -9.78
C CYS A 64 0.12 -20.84 -8.84
N PRO A 65 0.57 -21.82 -8.04
CA PRO A 65 -0.31 -22.65 -7.22
C PRO A 65 -0.83 -21.94 -5.96
N CYS A 66 -0.60 -20.63 -5.80
CA CYS A 66 -1.00 -19.87 -4.61
C CYS A 66 -2.52 -19.74 -4.45
N GLY A 67 -3.31 -20.09 -5.47
CA GLY A 67 -4.77 -20.12 -5.44
C GLY A 67 -5.45 -18.78 -5.71
N TRP A 68 -4.71 -17.69 -5.84
CA TRP A 68 -5.28 -16.41 -6.28
C TRP A 68 -5.71 -16.49 -7.76
N ARG A 69 -6.96 -16.11 -8.03
CA ARG A 69 -7.56 -16.06 -9.37
C ARG A 69 -7.88 -14.60 -9.68
N PRO A 70 -7.08 -13.93 -10.52
CA PRO A 70 -7.27 -12.51 -10.81
C PRO A 70 -8.65 -12.24 -11.41
N ASN A 71 -9.32 -11.21 -10.91
CA ASN A 71 -10.52 -10.66 -11.51
C ASN A 71 -10.39 -9.14 -11.51
N THR A 72 -10.00 -8.59 -12.66
CA THR A 72 -9.69 -7.16 -12.79
C THR A 72 -10.78 -6.26 -12.25
N LYS A 73 -12.06 -6.59 -12.44
CA LYS A 73 -13.15 -5.75 -11.95
C LYS A 73 -13.19 -5.75 -10.41
N THR A 74 -13.30 -6.94 -9.82
CA THR A 74 -13.42 -7.09 -8.37
C THR A 74 -12.16 -6.64 -7.64
N ASP A 75 -10.98 -6.95 -8.18
CA ASP A 75 -9.70 -6.57 -7.59
C ASP A 75 -9.53 -5.05 -7.58
N MET A 76 -9.89 -4.35 -8.66
CA MET A 76 -9.82 -2.88 -8.69
C MET A 76 -10.83 -2.22 -7.75
N GLU A 77 -12.01 -2.82 -7.55
CA GLU A 77 -12.99 -2.38 -6.56
C GLU A 77 -12.43 -2.51 -5.13
N ILE A 78 -11.77 -3.63 -4.82
CA ILE A 78 -11.11 -3.86 -3.52
C ILE A 78 -9.98 -2.85 -3.30
N LEU A 79 -9.09 -2.66 -4.28
CA LEU A 79 -7.98 -1.71 -4.18
C LEU A 79 -8.47 -0.27 -4.01
N SER A 80 -9.51 0.13 -4.76
CA SER A 80 -10.10 1.47 -4.65
C SER A 80 -10.74 1.68 -3.27
N SER A 81 -11.43 0.67 -2.76
CA SER A 81 -12.05 0.71 -1.43
C SER A 81 -11.00 0.80 -0.32
N ALA A 82 -9.91 0.04 -0.43
CA ALA A 82 -8.79 0.11 0.52
C ALA A 82 -8.12 1.49 0.53
N LEU A 83 -7.94 2.10 -0.64
CA LEU A 83 -7.39 3.45 -0.77
C LEU A 83 -8.31 4.50 -0.12
N LEU A 84 -9.61 4.47 -0.42
CA LEU A 84 -10.59 5.37 0.19
C LEU A 84 -10.63 5.22 1.71
N ALA A 85 -10.69 3.98 2.21
CA ALA A 85 -10.69 3.69 3.63
C ALA A 85 -9.41 4.18 4.34
N ALA A 86 -8.26 4.14 3.67
CA ALA A 86 -7.01 4.69 4.21
C ALA A 86 -7.03 6.23 4.28
N CYS A 87 -7.69 6.91 3.34
CA CYS A 87 -7.89 8.36 3.38
C CYS A 87 -8.88 8.79 4.48
N GLU A 88 -9.89 7.97 4.76
CA GLU A 88 -10.92 8.23 5.78
C GLU A 88 -10.43 7.93 7.21
N ARG A 89 -9.47 7.00 7.36
CA ARG A 89 -8.82 6.71 8.64
C ARG A 89 -8.12 7.96 9.18
N ARG A 90 -8.81 8.75 10.00
CA ARG A 90 -8.21 9.82 10.79
C ARG A 90 -7.17 9.18 11.71
N ARG A 91 -5.92 9.66 11.62
CA ARG A 91 -4.93 9.47 12.68
C ARG A 91 -5.34 10.29 13.89
N THR A 92 -6.33 9.83 14.66
CA THR A 92 -6.55 10.33 16.02
C THR A 92 -5.54 9.67 16.94
N ALA A 93 -4.28 10.06 16.82
CA ALA A 93 -3.47 10.19 18.03
C ALA A 93 -3.83 11.58 18.56
N ASP A 94 -4.76 11.64 19.51
CA ASP A 94 -4.98 12.88 20.23
C ASP A 94 -3.64 13.22 20.89
N LEU A 95 -3.00 14.29 20.42
CA LEU A 95 -1.72 14.75 20.95
C LEU A 95 -1.82 15.10 22.45
N ARG A 96 -3.04 15.32 22.96
CA ARG A 96 -3.32 15.51 24.39
C ARG A 96 -3.21 14.22 25.21
N LEU A 97 -3.28 13.06 24.56
CA LEU A 97 -3.15 11.73 25.18
C LEU A 97 -1.74 11.14 25.03
N MET A 98 -0.84 11.82 24.32
CA MET A 98 0.53 11.36 24.17
C MET A 98 1.38 11.77 25.37
N PRO A 99 2.12 10.85 26.01
CA PRO A 99 3.01 11.19 27.11
C PRO A 99 4.15 12.10 26.62
N ILE A 100 4.47 13.13 27.41
CA ILE A 100 5.56 14.08 27.11
C ILE A 100 6.90 13.33 27.13
N ALA A 101 7.57 13.29 25.98
CA ALA A 101 8.83 12.56 25.78
C ALA A 101 10.09 13.36 26.14
N GLY A 102 9.96 14.61 26.59
CA GLY A 102 11.08 15.49 26.95
C GLY A 102 11.12 15.81 28.45
N ARG A 103 12.33 15.88 29.02
CA ARG A 103 12.59 16.57 30.30
C ARG A 103 13.55 17.73 30.00
N ALA A 104 13.23 18.91 30.54
CA ALA A 104 14.07 20.11 30.50
C ALA A 104 15.18 20.04 31.56
#